data_AF-A0A0G0CR13-F1
#
_entry.id   AF-A0A0G0CR13-F1
#
_cell.length_a   1.000
_cell.length_b   1.000
_cell.length_c   1.000
_cell.angle_alpha   90.00
_cell.angle_beta   90.00
_cell.angle_gamma   90.00
#
_symmetry.space_group_name_H-M   'P 1'
#
loop_
_entity.id
_entity.type
_entity.pdbx_description
1 polymer ?
#
loop_
_entity_poly.entity_id
_entity_poly.type
_entity_poly.pdbx_seq_one_letter_code
_entity_poly.pdbx_strand_id
1 'polypeptide(L)'
;MKKLFILIIMLLSVVGISHAVKVKLPNAEILTKRLTNAGFADCIERTNIVELLADKTLETVDIAILIESILRYTPYHKNNNLLEVILEGYPEAIKETEKAIFWVIVYSIFGW
;
A
#
# COMPACT_ATOMS: atom_id res chain seq x y z
N MET A 1 -12.83 27.18 17.47
CA MET A 1 -11.64 26.80 16.68
C MET A 1 -11.48 25.28 16.53
N LYS A 2 -11.50 24.47 17.60
CA LYS A 2 -11.36 22.99 17.51
C LYS A 2 -12.38 22.30 16.57
N LYS A 3 -13.64 22.75 16.57
CA LYS A 3 -14.72 22.16 15.74
C LYS A 3 -14.55 22.42 14.23
N LEU A 4 -13.97 23.57 13.85
CA LEU A 4 -13.68 23.90 12.45
C LEU A 4 -12.53 23.03 11.91
N PHE A 5 -11.52 22.79 12.75
CA PHE A 5 -10.38 21.92 12.42
C PHE A 5 -10.82 20.46 12.20
N ILE A 6 -11.70 19.95 13.06
CA ILE A 6 -12.29 18.61 12.90
C ILE A 6 -13.10 18.53 11.60
N LEU A 7 -13.90 19.55 11.27
CA LEU A 7 -14.70 19.55 10.05
C LEU A 7 -13.85 19.60 8.78
N ILE A 8 -12.74 20.35 8.79
CA ILE A 8 -11.78 20.42 7.68
C ILE A 8 -11.03 19.10 7.51
N ILE A 9 -10.61 18.44 8.60
CA ILE A 9 -9.98 17.12 8.54
C ILE A 9 -10.97 16.08 8.01
N MET A 10 -12.25 16.15 8.42
CA MET A 10 -13.30 15.23 7.98
C MET A 10 -13.72 15.46 6.51
N LEU A 11 -13.63 16.69 6.01
CA LEU A 11 -13.85 17.01 4.58
C LEU A 11 -12.65 16.62 3.71
N LEU A 12 -11.42 16.76 4.22
CA LEU A 12 -10.20 16.35 3.52
C LEU A 12 -10.09 14.82 3.39
N SER A 13 -10.60 14.06 4.35
CA SER A 13 -10.62 12.60 4.28
C SER A 13 -11.60 12.05 3.23
N VAL A 14 -12.70 12.75 2.94
CA VAL A 14 -13.67 12.35 1.90
C VAL A 14 -13.13 12.60 0.48
N VAL A 15 -12.35 13.67 0.29
CA VAL A 15 -11.76 14.01 -1.02
C VAL A 15 -10.55 13.13 -1.34
N GLY A 16 -9.87 12.57 -0.33
CA GLY A 16 -8.62 11.83 -0.48
C GLY A 16 -8.74 10.39 -1.01
N ILE A 17 -9.92 9.76 -0.95
CA ILE A 17 -10.10 8.32 -1.26
C ILE A 17 -10.90 8.11 -2.57
N SER A 18 -11.37 9.18 -3.23
CA SER A 18 -12.36 9.09 -4.31
C SER A 18 -11.88 8.46 -5.63
N HIS A 19 -10.61 8.03 -5.75
CA HIS A 19 -10.10 7.36 -6.95
C HIS A 19 -9.33 6.09 -6.58
N ALA A 20 -10.06 5.05 -6.14
CA ALA A 20 -9.52 3.71 -6.04
C ALA A 20 -9.19 3.19 -7.45
N VAL A 21 -7.90 3.25 -7.84
CA VAL A 21 -7.43 2.73 -9.12
C VAL A 21 -7.34 1.21 -9.00
N LYS A 22 -7.93 0.50 -9.95
CA LYS A 22 -7.78 -0.97 -10.04
C LYS A 22 -6.53 -1.30 -10.82
N VAL A 23 -5.63 -2.05 -10.18
CA VAL A 23 -4.37 -2.49 -10.79
C VAL A 23 -4.42 -3.99 -10.94
N LYS A 24 -4.20 -4.46 -12.17
CA LYS A 24 -3.93 -5.88 -12.42
C LYS A 24 -2.46 -6.15 -12.07
N LEU A 25 -2.25 -6.89 -11.00
CA LEU A 25 -0.93 -7.21 -10.50
C LEU A 25 -0.28 -8.31 -11.36
N PRO A 26 1.06 -8.35 -11.42
CA PRO A 26 1.78 -9.37 -12.16
C PRO A 26 1.51 -10.76 -11.59
N ASN A 27 1.80 -11.78 -12.39
CA ASN A 27 1.75 -13.16 -11.93
C ASN A 27 2.81 -13.45 -10.85
N ALA A 28 2.66 -14.60 -10.19
CA ALA A 28 3.53 -14.98 -9.08
C ALA A 28 5.02 -15.03 -9.46
N GLU A 29 5.36 -15.53 -10.65
CA GLU A 29 6.75 -15.64 -11.10
C GLU A 29 7.39 -14.26 -11.27
N ILE A 30 6.72 -13.35 -11.97
CA ILE A 30 7.20 -11.98 -12.20
C ILE A 30 7.29 -11.23 -10.87
N LEU A 31 6.28 -11.35 -10.01
CA LEU A 31 6.24 -10.68 -8.71
C LEU A 31 7.38 -11.16 -7.80
N THR A 32 7.57 -12.47 -7.69
CA THR A 32 8.69 -13.06 -6.92
C THR A 32 10.02 -12.58 -7.47
N LYS A 33 10.22 -12.61 -8.79
CA LYS A 33 11.46 -12.15 -9.41
C LYS A 33 11.74 -10.67 -9.12
N ARG A 34 10.73 -9.80 -9.22
CA ARG A 34 10.85 -8.37 -8.88
C ARG A 34 11.25 -8.16 -7.43
N LEU A 35 10.57 -8.83 -6.51
CA LEU A 35 10.82 -8.74 -5.07
C LEU A 35 12.22 -9.27 -4.71
N THR A 36 12.62 -10.43 -5.23
CA THR A 36 13.96 -11.00 -5.01
C THR A 36 15.06 -10.06 -5.54
N ASN A 37 14.91 -9.54 -6.76
CA ASN A 37 15.89 -8.63 -7.36
C ASN A 37 16.03 -7.32 -6.58
N ALA A 38 14.95 -6.87 -5.94
CA ALA A 38 14.94 -5.68 -5.09
C ALA A 38 15.37 -5.95 -3.64
N GLY A 39 15.83 -7.17 -3.31
CA GLY A 39 16.35 -7.52 -1.99
C GLY A 39 15.27 -7.89 -0.96
N PHE A 40 14.05 -8.20 -1.40
CA PHE A 40 12.93 -8.61 -0.54
C PHE A 40 12.75 -10.14 -0.47
N ALA A 41 13.81 -10.92 -0.71
CA ALA A 41 13.76 -12.39 -0.63
C ALA A 41 13.27 -12.87 0.75
N ASP A 42 13.85 -12.34 1.83
CA ASP A 42 13.43 -12.63 3.20
C ASP A 42 11.98 -12.20 3.48
N CYS A 43 11.42 -11.21 2.76
CA CYS A 43 10.02 -10.79 2.88
C CYS A 43 9.10 -11.84 2.27
N ILE A 44 9.47 -12.38 1.10
CA ILE A 44 8.75 -13.48 0.45
C ILE A 44 8.75 -14.72 1.33
N GLU A 45 9.84 -15.04 2.02
CA GLU A 45 9.92 -16.23 2.88
C GLU A 45 9.10 -16.10 4.18
N ARG A 46 9.02 -14.89 4.73
CA ARG A 46 8.37 -14.62 6.02
C ARG A 46 6.90 -14.24 5.90
N THR A 47 6.42 -13.99 4.70
CA THR A 47 5.08 -13.46 4.45
C THR A 47 4.45 -14.12 3.25
N ASN A 48 3.12 -14.12 3.19
CA ASN A 48 2.39 -14.61 2.01
C ASN A 48 2.20 -13.51 0.95
N ILE A 49 3.11 -12.54 0.86
CA ILE A 49 2.95 -11.34 -0.01
C ILE A 49 2.67 -11.71 -1.46
N VAL A 50 3.34 -12.75 -1.98
CA VAL A 50 3.16 -13.21 -3.37
C VAL A 50 1.77 -13.80 -3.55
N GLU A 51 1.31 -14.66 -2.65
CA GLU A 51 -0.04 -15.26 -2.70
C GLU A 51 -1.16 -14.21 -2.56
N LEU A 52 -0.92 -13.19 -1.72
CA LEU A 52 -1.88 -12.13 -1.45
C LEU A 52 -2.03 -11.13 -2.62
N LEU A 53 -1.02 -11.00 -3.47
CA LEU A 53 -0.96 -9.98 -4.53
C LEU A 53 -0.96 -10.55 -5.95
N ALA A 54 -0.32 -11.68 -6.18
CA ALA A 54 -0.12 -12.23 -7.53
C ALA A 54 -1.44 -12.55 -8.24
N ASP A 55 -1.48 -12.28 -9.54
CA ASP A 55 -2.60 -12.60 -10.45
C ASP A 55 -3.94 -11.96 -10.06
N LYS A 56 -3.95 -11.02 -9.11
CA LYS A 56 -5.15 -10.33 -8.65
C LYS A 56 -5.28 -8.96 -9.29
N THR A 57 -6.53 -8.54 -9.43
CA THR A 57 -6.86 -7.14 -9.69
C THR A 57 -7.34 -6.54 -8.39
N LEU A 58 -6.54 -5.66 -7.80
CA LEU A 58 -6.82 -5.05 -6.50
C LEU A 58 -6.97 -3.54 -6.64
N GLU A 59 -7.74 -2.93 -5.73
CA GLU A 59 -7.79 -1.48 -5.60
C GLU A 59 -6.55 -0.98 -4.85
N THR A 60 -6.08 0.22 -5.17
CA THR A 60 -4.92 0.84 -4.50
C THR A 60 -5.04 0.89 -2.97
N VAL A 61 -6.26 1.02 -2.45
CA VAL A 61 -6.54 0.98 -1.00
C VAL A 61 -6.27 -0.42 -0.41
N ASP A 62 -6.70 -1.49 -1.08
CA ASP A 62 -6.44 -2.85 -0.62
C ASP A 62 -4.94 -3.16 -0.62
N ILE A 63 -4.24 -2.71 -1.67
CA ILE A 63 -2.79 -2.84 -1.80
C ILE A 63 -2.09 -2.09 -0.66
N ALA A 64 -2.52 -0.87 -0.35
CA ALA A 64 -2.00 -0.09 0.78
C ALA A 64 -2.13 -0.83 2.12
N ILE A 65 -3.32 -1.38 2.40
CA ILE A 65 -3.61 -2.11 3.64
C ILE A 65 -2.74 -3.37 3.76
N LEU A 66 -2.61 -4.13 2.67
CA LEU A 66 -1.77 -5.34 2.64
C LEU A 66 -0.30 -5.02 2.89
N ILE A 67 0.23 -3.98 2.22
CA ILE A 67 1.61 -3.54 2.39
C ILE A 67 1.86 -3.05 3.82
N GLU A 68 0.96 -2.22 4.38
CA GLU A 68 1.10 -1.74 5.76
C GLU A 68 1.10 -2.91 6.76
N SER A 69 0.20 -3.87 6.57
CA SER A 69 0.13 -5.07 7.39
C SER A 69 1.44 -5.85 7.34
N ILE A 70 2.02 -6.04 6.16
CA ILE A 70 3.30 -6.74 5.97
C ILE A 70 4.44 -5.98 6.66
N LEU A 71 4.56 -4.68 6.40
CA LEU A 71 5.63 -3.83 6.93
C LEU A 71 5.55 -3.65 8.45
N ARG A 72 4.36 -3.73 9.05
CA ARG A 72 4.19 -3.63 10.51
C ARG A 72 4.78 -4.83 11.26
N TYR A 73 4.75 -6.02 10.64
CA TYR A 73 5.22 -7.26 11.26
C TYR A 73 6.61 -7.69 10.79
N THR A 74 7.23 -6.96 9.87
CA THR A 74 8.56 -7.25 9.36
C THR A 74 9.48 -6.04 9.50
N PRO A 75 10.77 -6.21 9.87
CA PRO A 75 11.69 -5.10 10.11
C PRO A 75 12.11 -4.32 8.83
N TYR A 76 11.34 -4.39 7.74
CA TYR A 76 11.63 -3.70 6.46
C TYR A 76 11.34 -2.19 6.47
N HIS A 77 11.22 -1.57 7.64
CA HIS A 77 11.07 -0.13 7.84
C HIS A 77 12.13 0.76 7.18
N LYS A 78 13.13 0.18 6.51
CA LYS A 78 14.22 0.90 5.84
C LYS A 78 14.16 0.92 4.31
N ASN A 79 13.37 0.05 3.67
CA ASN A 79 13.22 0.05 2.22
C ASN A 79 11.80 0.49 1.83
N ASN A 80 11.61 1.81 1.74
CA ASN A 80 10.35 2.44 1.32
C ASN A 80 9.92 2.10 -0.12
N ASN A 81 10.70 1.30 -0.85
CA ASN A 81 10.47 1.02 -2.27
C ASN A 81 9.65 -0.26 -2.51
N LEU A 82 9.16 -0.95 -1.47
CA LEU A 82 8.34 -2.17 -1.66
C LEU A 82 7.12 -1.89 -2.54
N LEU A 83 6.47 -0.74 -2.34
CA LEU A 83 5.35 -0.29 -3.15
C LEU A 83 5.74 -0.10 -4.62
N GLU A 84 6.88 0.58 -4.87
CA GLU A 84 7.39 0.83 -6.22
C GLU A 84 7.71 -0.46 -6.98
N VAL A 85 8.21 -1.48 -6.26
CA VAL A 85 8.53 -2.80 -6.84
C VAL A 85 7.26 -3.57 -7.20
N ILE A 86 6.24 -3.54 -6.34
CA ILE A 86 4.95 -4.22 -6.59
C ILE A 86 4.22 -3.56 -7.76
N LEU A 87 4.17 -2.23 -7.76
CA LEU A 87 3.44 -1.42 -8.75
C LEU A 87 4.33 -0.94 -9.91
N GLU A 88 5.44 -1.61 -10.15
CA GLU A 88 6.33 -1.27 -11.26
C GLU A 88 5.56 -1.27 -12.59
N GLY A 89 5.54 -0.11 -13.25
CA GLY A 89 4.77 0.15 -14.47
C GLY A 89 3.46 0.93 -14.26
N TYR A 90 3.08 1.22 -13.01
CA TYR A 90 1.84 1.94 -12.66
C TYR A 90 2.14 3.19 -11.81
N PRO A 91 2.75 4.24 -12.38
CA PRO A 91 3.14 5.44 -11.62
C PRO A 91 1.95 6.16 -10.97
N GLU A 92 0.78 6.15 -11.63
CA GLU A 92 -0.45 6.72 -11.07
C GLU A 92 -0.96 5.91 -9.88
N ALA A 93 -0.88 4.58 -9.94
CA ALA A 93 -1.29 3.73 -8.83
C ALA A 93 -0.37 3.82 -7.62
N ILE A 94 0.94 4.04 -7.83
CA ILE A 94 1.89 4.33 -6.75
C ILE A 94 1.42 5.56 -5.98
N LYS A 95 1.17 6.67 -6.68
CA LYS A 95 0.74 7.93 -6.07
C LYS A 95 -0.57 7.79 -5.29
N GLU A 96 -1.55 7.07 -5.83
CA GLU A 96 -2.82 6.84 -5.14
C GLU A 96 -2.67 5.87 -3.96
N THR A 97 -1.81 4.86 -4.06
CA THR A 97 -1.53 3.93 -2.96
C THR A 97 -0.78 4.63 -1.82
N GLU A 98 0.17 5.52 -2.11
CA GLU A 98 0.85 6.33 -1.09
C GLU A 98 -0.12 7.23 -0.31
N LYS A 99 -1.07 7.87 -1.01
CA LYS A 99 -2.14 8.63 -0.36
C LYS A 99 -2.99 7.72 0.52
N ALA A 100 -3.35 6.53 0.04
CA ALA A 100 -4.12 5.56 0.80
C ALA A 100 -3.37 5.11 2.06
N ILE A 101 -2.07 4.80 1.96
CA ILE A 101 -1.20 4.46 3.10
C ILE A 101 -1.18 5.59 4.13
N PHE A 102 -1.01 6.84 3.67
CA PHE A 102 -1.04 8.01 4.56
C PHE A 102 -2.34 8.07 5.36
N TRP A 103 -3.48 7.91 4.69
CA TRP A 103 -4.78 7.90 5.37
C TRP A 103 -4.95 6.70 6.31
N VAL A 104 -4.54 5.50 5.91
CA VAL A 104 -4.57 4.29 6.78
C VAL A 104 -3.77 4.51 8.06
N ILE A 105 -2.59 5.14 7.97
CA ILE A 105 -1.76 5.49 9.14
C ILE A 105 -2.47 6.52 10.02
N VAL A 106 -3.00 7.59 9.41
CA VAL A 106 -3.76 8.63 10.13
C VAL A 106 -4.94 7.99 10.87
N TYR A 107 -5.75 7.15 10.21
CA TYR A 107 -6.85 6.45 10.86
C TYR A 107 -6.39 5.52 11.99
N SER A 108 -5.27 4.82 11.81
CA SER A 108 -4.70 3.92 12.82
C SER A 108 -4.22 4.66 14.08
N ILE A 109 -3.72 5.90 13.93
CA ILE A 109 -3.22 6.72 15.05
C ILE A 109 -4.36 7.44 15.78
N PHE A 110 -5.35 7.95 15.03
CA PHE A 110 -6.41 8.79 15.58
C PHE A 110 -7.68 8.03 16.00
N GLY A 111 -7.72 6.71 15.83
CA GLY A 111 -8.60 5.75 16.52
C GLY A 111 -10.08 6.12 16.58
N TRP A 112 -10.89 5.51 15.72
CA TRP A 112 -12.34 5.43 15.87
C TRP A 112 -12.78 3.98 15.94
#